data_AF-E3LH96-F1
#
_entry.id   AF-E3LH96-F1
#
_cell.length_a   1.000
_cell.length_b   1.000
_cell.length_c   1.000
_cell.angle_alpha   90.00
_cell.angle_beta   90.00
_cell.angle_gamma   90.00
#
_symmetry.space_group_name_H-M   'P 1'
#
loop_
_entity.id
_entity.type
_entity.pdbx_description
1 polymer ?
#
loop_
_entity_poly.entity_id
_entity_poly.type
_entity_poly.pdbx_seq_one_letter_code
_entity_poly.pdbx_strand_id
1 'polypeptide(L)'
;MVVVGRNVLINLEEFDYDHTWLTKYPPEQVEFFTGVKSMELYEAVDYLIDLEPTQVELTYMLAQISFQYAGQRFQGEILKASERFQQILSNDLHDYYVNELEKPRYSERLAKMMKVNNMIQKHVREIRPRADLARTFDIFSVEFSHPEVFHDTGF
;
A
#
# COMPACT_ATOMS: atom_id res chain seq x y z
N MET A 1 -17.47 4.16 17.73
CA MET A 1 -17.17 2.72 17.53
C MET A 1 -17.02 2.44 16.04
N VAL A 2 -15.90 1.84 15.63
CA VAL A 2 -15.67 1.40 14.25
C VAL A 2 -15.30 -0.08 14.21
N VAL A 3 -15.79 -0.79 13.20
CA VAL A 3 -15.44 -2.18 12.95
C VAL A 3 -14.09 -2.23 12.26
N VAL A 4 -13.12 -2.89 12.90
CA VAL A 4 -11.72 -2.98 12.43
C VAL A 4 -11.39 -4.38 11.85
N GLY A 5 -12.36 -5.29 11.92
CA GLY A 5 -12.26 -6.65 11.35
C GLY A 5 -13.48 -7.49 11.73
N ARG A 6 -13.50 -8.77 11.35
CA ARG A 6 -14.58 -9.69 11.74
C ARG A 6 -14.67 -9.76 13.28
N ASN A 7 -15.76 -9.20 13.83
CA ASN A 7 -16.07 -9.11 15.25
C ASN A 7 -15.12 -8.28 16.12
N VAL A 8 -14.33 -7.37 15.53
CA VAL A 8 -13.50 -6.42 16.28
C VAL A 8 -14.11 -5.03 16.18
N LEU A 9 -14.55 -4.49 17.32
CA LEU A 9 -15.06 -3.13 17.45
C LEU A 9 -14.04 -2.32 18.26
N ILE A 10 -13.48 -1.28 17.64
CA ILE A 10 -12.60 -0.33 18.32
C ILE A 10 -13.36 0.98 18.51
N ASN A 11 -13.36 1.49 19.73
CA ASN A 11 -13.80 2.86 19.96
C ASN A 11 -12.61 3.81 19.73
N LEU A 12 -12.54 4.46 18.56
CA LEU A 12 -11.47 5.40 18.23
C LEU A 12 -11.43 6.63 19.16
N GLU A 13 -12.52 6.91 19.89
CA GLU A 13 -12.57 7.99 20.89
C GLU A 13 -11.88 7.58 22.20
N GLU A 14 -11.91 6.30 22.55
CA GLU A 14 -11.28 5.74 23.75
C GLU A 14 -9.93 5.07 23.45
N PHE A 15 -9.50 5.09 22.17
CA PHE A 15 -8.24 4.51 21.74
C PHE A 15 -7.08 5.38 22.21
N ASP A 16 -6.35 4.86 23.19
CA ASP A 16 -5.09 5.41 23.68
C ASP A 16 -3.93 4.53 23.20
N TYR A 17 -2.85 5.15 22.72
CA TYR A 17 -1.63 4.44 22.34
C TYR A 17 -0.40 5.21 22.81
N ASP A 18 0.51 4.48 23.43
CA ASP A 18 1.76 5.03 23.90
C ASP A 18 2.71 5.31 22.72
N HIS A 19 3.08 6.58 22.58
CA HIS A 19 4.02 7.11 21.59
C HIS A 19 5.28 7.66 22.25
N THR A 20 5.45 7.54 23.57
CA THR A 20 6.63 8.09 24.29
C THR A 20 7.95 7.47 23.82
N TRP A 21 7.90 6.24 23.30
CA TRP A 21 9.05 5.58 22.66
C TRP A 21 9.33 6.09 21.24
N LEU A 22 8.33 6.67 20.57
CA LEU A 22 8.37 7.05 19.16
C LEU A 22 8.81 8.49 18.97
N THR A 23 8.55 9.37 19.95
CA THR A 23 8.69 10.82 19.78
C THR A 23 8.99 11.52 21.10
N LYS A 24 9.64 12.68 21.02
CA LYS A 24 9.85 13.63 22.13
C LYS A 24 8.69 14.62 22.32
N TYR A 25 7.71 14.63 21.41
CA TYR A 25 6.61 15.58 21.40
C TYR A 25 5.37 15.05 22.15
N PRO A 26 4.50 15.93 22.67
CA PRO A 26 3.23 15.51 23.28
C PRO A 26 2.29 14.78 22.29
N PRO A 27 1.42 13.87 22.76
CA PRO A 27 0.50 13.08 21.94
C PRO A 27 -0.25 13.88 20.87
N GLU A 28 -0.79 15.02 21.29
CA GLU A 28 -1.63 15.93 20.51
C GLU A 28 -0.92 16.48 19.26
N GLN A 29 0.42 16.57 19.29
CA GLN A 29 1.23 17.06 18.19
C GLN A 29 1.65 15.97 17.20
N VAL A 30 1.55 14.69 17.60
CA VAL A 30 2.11 13.55 16.85
C VAL A 30 1.02 12.72 16.20
N GLU A 31 -0.20 12.75 16.73
CA GLU A 31 -1.35 12.00 16.22
C GLU A 31 -1.59 12.19 14.72
N PHE A 32 -1.42 13.42 14.22
CA PHE A 32 -1.51 13.71 12.79
C PHE A 32 -0.52 12.87 11.98
N PHE A 33 0.74 12.76 12.44
CA PHE A 33 1.83 12.13 11.71
C PHE A 33 1.82 10.60 11.78
N THR A 34 1.35 10.02 12.89
CA THR A 34 1.37 8.56 13.06
C THR A 34 0.32 7.85 12.23
N GLY A 35 -0.76 8.54 11.84
CA GLY A 35 -1.84 7.94 11.06
C GLY A 35 -2.51 6.76 11.75
N VAL A 36 -2.38 6.62 13.08
CA VAL A 36 -2.90 5.48 13.84
C VAL A 36 -4.43 5.41 13.78
N LYS A 37 -5.09 6.55 13.54
CA LYS A 37 -6.53 6.63 13.27
C LYS A 37 -6.89 6.61 11.78
N SER A 38 -5.92 6.49 10.87
CA SER A 38 -6.20 6.47 9.44
C SER A 38 -6.81 5.13 9.05
N MET A 39 -8.06 5.16 8.61
CA MET A 39 -8.81 4.01 8.11
C MET A 39 -8.77 3.92 6.58
N GLU A 40 -7.74 4.50 5.98
CA GLU A 40 -7.69 4.80 4.55
C GLU A 40 -7.52 3.54 3.67
N LEU A 41 -7.06 2.42 4.26
CA LEU A 41 -6.87 1.15 3.54
C LEU A 41 -7.95 0.09 3.79
N TYR A 42 -8.96 0.35 4.65
CA TYR A 42 -10.01 -0.65 4.93
C TYR A 42 -10.77 -1.05 3.67
N GLU A 43 -11.10 -0.07 2.83
CA GLU A 43 -11.75 -0.33 1.56
C GLU A 43 -10.92 -1.30 0.70
N ALA A 44 -9.59 -1.11 0.62
CA ALA A 44 -8.71 -2.02 -0.12
C ALA A 44 -8.69 -3.44 0.47
N VAL A 45 -8.77 -3.58 1.79
CA VAL A 45 -8.88 -4.88 2.47
C VAL A 45 -10.20 -5.56 2.13
N ASP A 46 -11.32 -4.84 2.16
CA ASP A 46 -12.64 -5.39 1.81
C ASP A 46 -12.66 -5.90 0.36
N TYR A 47 -12.11 -5.12 -0.58
CA TYR A 47 -11.98 -5.58 -1.97
C TYR A 47 -11.07 -6.80 -2.13
N LEU A 48 -10.02 -6.94 -1.32
CA LEU A 48 -9.15 -8.12 -1.33
C LEU A 48 -9.90 -9.35 -0.80
N ILE A 49 -10.69 -9.19 0.26
CA ILE A 49 -11.55 -10.27 0.81
C ILE A 49 -12.56 -10.72 -0.25
N ASP A 50 -13.23 -9.77 -0.90
CA ASP A 50 -14.23 -10.05 -1.95
C ASP A 50 -13.63 -10.66 -3.21
N LEU A 51 -12.40 -10.25 -3.58
CA LEU A 51 -11.70 -10.77 -4.76
C LEU A 51 -11.23 -12.22 -4.55
N GLU A 52 -10.85 -12.57 -3.31
CA GLU A 52 -10.21 -13.83 -2.94
C GLU A 52 -9.10 -14.21 -3.95
N PRO A 53 -8.03 -13.40 -4.04
CA PRO A 53 -7.03 -13.58 -5.07
C PRO A 53 -6.21 -14.86 -4.82
N THR A 54 -5.97 -15.60 -5.90
CA THR A 54 -5.01 -16.70 -5.93
C THR A 54 -3.60 -16.20 -5.69
N GLN A 55 -2.66 -17.10 -5.37
CA GLN A 55 -1.25 -16.73 -5.20
C GLN A 55 -0.66 -16.09 -6.47
N VAL A 56 -1.07 -16.54 -7.66
CA VAL A 56 -0.64 -15.97 -8.94
C VAL A 56 -1.15 -14.53 -9.10
N GLU A 57 -2.43 -14.30 -8.81
CA GLU A 57 -3.04 -12.96 -8.86
C GLU A 57 -2.41 -12.01 -7.82
N LEU A 58 -2.19 -12.47 -6.58
CA LEU A 58 -1.50 -11.70 -5.55
C LEU A 58 -0.07 -11.33 -5.96
N THR A 59 0.67 -12.27 -6.54
CA THR A 59 2.04 -12.05 -7.02
C THR A 59 2.05 -11.04 -8.17
N TYR A 60 1.13 -11.18 -9.12
CA TYR A 60 0.94 -10.21 -10.19
C TYR A 60 0.64 -8.81 -9.64
N MET A 61 -0.32 -8.69 -8.71
CA MET A 61 -0.70 -7.42 -8.11
C MET A 61 0.49 -6.73 -7.41
N LEU A 62 1.23 -7.49 -6.60
CA LEU A 62 2.42 -7.00 -5.89
C LEU A 62 3.47 -6.49 -6.87
N ALA A 63 3.85 -7.33 -7.85
CA ALA A 63 4.86 -6.97 -8.84
C ALA A 63 4.43 -5.76 -9.68
N GLN A 64 3.16 -5.70 -10.09
CA GLN A 64 2.60 -4.59 -10.85
C GLN A 64 2.71 -3.27 -10.09
N ILE A 65 2.31 -3.22 -8.80
CA ILE A 65 2.48 -2.02 -7.97
C ILE A 65 3.95 -1.66 -7.82
N SER A 66 4.82 -2.64 -7.53
CA SER A 66 6.24 -2.38 -7.32
C SER A 66 6.91 -1.76 -8.56
N PHE A 67 6.65 -2.31 -9.75
CA PHE A 67 7.22 -1.76 -10.98
C PHE A 67 6.58 -0.43 -11.39
N GLN A 68 5.28 -0.25 -11.17
CA GLN A 68 4.64 1.04 -11.40
C GLN A 68 5.25 2.12 -10.49
N TYR A 69 5.48 1.78 -9.21
CA TYR A 69 6.11 2.67 -8.24
C TYR A 69 7.55 3.02 -8.65
N ALA A 70 8.39 2.02 -8.92
CA ALA A 70 9.78 2.22 -9.29
C ALA A 70 9.91 3.06 -10.56
N GLY A 71 9.12 2.76 -11.59
CA GLY A 71 9.13 3.52 -12.84
C GLY A 71 8.75 4.99 -12.63
N GLN A 72 7.68 5.25 -11.88
CA GLN A 72 7.25 6.62 -11.57
C GLN A 72 8.27 7.38 -10.71
N ARG A 73 8.99 6.68 -9.82
CA ARG A 73 9.94 7.32 -8.89
C ARG A 73 11.28 7.66 -9.54
N PHE A 74 11.81 6.78 -10.38
CA PHE A 74 13.18 6.91 -10.90
C PHE A 74 13.25 7.35 -12.36
N GLN A 75 12.16 7.21 -13.12
CA GLN A 75 12.06 7.67 -14.51
C GLN A 75 13.15 7.07 -15.43
N GLY A 76 13.32 7.61 -16.64
CA GLY A 76 14.43 7.26 -17.54
C GLY A 76 14.49 5.77 -17.92
N GLU A 77 15.69 5.18 -17.83
CA GLU A 77 15.90 3.76 -18.16
C GLU A 77 15.19 2.81 -17.18
N ILE A 78 15.01 3.21 -15.92
CA ILE A 78 14.28 2.41 -14.93
C ILE A 78 12.80 2.36 -15.31
N LEU A 79 12.20 3.48 -15.73
CA LEU A 79 10.82 3.49 -16.24
C LEU A 79 10.66 2.54 -17.43
N LYS A 80 11.56 2.61 -18.42
CA LYS A 80 11.51 1.70 -19.60
C LYS A 80 11.60 0.24 -19.20
N ALA A 81 12.49 -0.10 -18.27
CA ALA A 81 12.63 -1.45 -17.75
C ALA A 81 11.36 -1.90 -17.00
N SER A 82 10.83 -1.05 -16.13
CA SER A 82 9.59 -1.31 -15.39
C SER A 82 8.37 -1.48 -16.30
N GLU A 83 8.23 -0.69 -17.37
CA GLU A 83 7.18 -0.84 -18.37
C GLU A 83 7.30 -2.17 -19.11
N ARG A 84 8.53 -2.57 -19.47
CA ARG A 84 8.79 -3.88 -20.08
C ARG A 84 8.39 -5.03 -19.15
N PHE A 85 8.74 -4.96 -17.88
CA PHE A 85 8.33 -5.99 -16.90
C PHE A 85 6.81 -6.03 -16.71
N GLN A 86 6.13 -4.88 -16.68
CA GLN A 86 4.67 -4.84 -16.59
C GLN A 86 3.98 -5.46 -17.82
N GLN A 87 4.55 -5.30 -19.01
CA GLN A 87 4.04 -5.97 -20.22
C GLN A 87 4.21 -7.49 -20.12
N ILE A 88 5.37 -7.97 -19.65
CA ILE A 88 5.62 -9.40 -19.45
C ILE A 88 4.62 -9.96 -18.43
N LEU A 89 4.49 -9.32 -17.26
CA LEU A 89 3.53 -9.73 -16.22
C LEU A 89 2.08 -9.80 -16.74
N SER A 90 1.68 -8.86 -17.60
CA SER A 90 0.32 -8.84 -18.16
C SER A 90 0.09 -9.97 -19.16
N ASN A 91 1.12 -10.34 -19.93
CA ASN A 91 1.06 -11.49 -20.84
C ASN A 91 1.04 -12.80 -20.05
N ASP A 92 1.90 -12.94 -19.04
CA ASP A 92 1.97 -14.14 -18.19
C ASP A 92 0.63 -14.36 -17.47
N LEU A 93 0.01 -13.30 -16.97
CA LEU A 93 -1.32 -13.38 -16.35
C LEU A 93 -2.39 -13.78 -17.37
N HIS A 94 -2.34 -13.24 -18.60
CA HIS A 94 -3.25 -13.63 -19.67
C HIS A 94 -3.13 -15.13 -19.99
N ASP A 95 -1.91 -15.61 -20.17
CA ASP A 95 -1.63 -17.02 -20.48
C ASP A 95 -2.08 -17.94 -19.35
N TYR A 96 -1.85 -17.56 -18.09
CA TYR A 96 -2.36 -18.28 -16.93
C TYR A 96 -3.89 -18.44 -16.97
N TYR A 97 -4.63 -17.36 -17.23
CA TYR A 97 -6.09 -17.47 -17.31
C TYR A 97 -6.60 -18.23 -18.53
N VAL A 98 -6.04 -17.97 -19.71
CA VAL A 98 -6.57 -18.49 -20.98
C VAL A 98 -6.13 -19.92 -21.22
N ASN A 99 -4.84 -20.21 -21.02
CA ASN A 99 -4.24 -21.48 -21.42
C ASN A 99 -4.18 -22.47 -20.27
N GLU A 100 -3.90 -22.04 -19.04
CA GLU A 100 -3.80 -22.95 -17.89
C GLU A 100 -5.16 -23.18 -17.21
N LEU A 101 -5.94 -22.12 -16.98
CA LEU A 101 -7.24 -22.24 -16.32
C LEU A 101 -8.42 -22.42 -17.27
N GLU A 102 -8.21 -22.26 -18.59
CA GLU A 102 -9.26 -22.27 -19.62
C GLU A 102 -10.41 -21.27 -19.33
N LYS A 103 -10.07 -20.14 -18.72
CA LYS A 103 -11.00 -19.07 -18.29
C LYS A 103 -10.69 -17.75 -18.99
N PRO A 104 -11.03 -17.59 -20.28
CA PRO A 104 -10.74 -16.36 -21.02
C PRO A 104 -11.54 -15.13 -20.55
N ARG A 105 -12.59 -15.32 -19.75
CA ARG A 105 -13.43 -14.23 -19.22
C ARG A 105 -12.96 -13.77 -17.84
N TYR A 106 -11.72 -13.29 -17.76
CA TYR A 106 -11.10 -12.86 -16.50
C TYR A 106 -11.01 -11.33 -16.33
N SER A 107 -11.50 -10.55 -17.30
CA SER A 107 -11.41 -9.08 -17.30
C SER A 107 -12.04 -8.42 -16.07
N GLU A 108 -13.13 -8.97 -15.54
CA GLU A 108 -13.76 -8.47 -14.31
C GLU A 108 -12.84 -8.65 -13.09
N ARG A 109 -12.17 -9.81 -12.98
CA ARG A 109 -11.19 -10.06 -11.91
C ARG A 109 -9.99 -9.13 -12.05
N LEU A 110 -9.49 -8.93 -13.28
CA LEU A 110 -8.42 -7.98 -13.55
C LEU A 110 -8.80 -6.55 -13.15
N ALA A 111 -10.02 -6.11 -13.46
CA ALA A 111 -10.50 -4.79 -13.06
C ALA A 111 -10.53 -4.62 -11.52
N LYS A 112 -10.94 -5.66 -10.78
CA LYS A 112 -10.90 -5.68 -9.30
C LYS A 112 -9.46 -5.62 -8.77
N MET A 113 -8.53 -6.39 -9.35
CA MET A 113 -7.10 -6.31 -9.02
C MET A 113 -6.54 -4.90 -9.21
N MET A 114 -6.82 -4.29 -10.36
CA MET A 114 -6.37 -2.92 -10.65
C MET A 114 -6.99 -1.89 -9.71
N LYS A 115 -8.26 -2.08 -9.30
CA LYS A 115 -8.91 -1.20 -8.32
C LYS A 115 -8.15 -1.21 -6.99
N VAL A 116 -7.82 -2.40 -6.47
CA VAL A 116 -7.01 -2.55 -5.24
C VAL A 116 -5.66 -1.87 -5.38
N ASN A 117 -4.94 -2.15 -6.47
CA ASN A 117 -3.62 -1.59 -6.70
C ASN A 117 -3.64 -0.05 -6.75
N ASN A 118 -4.65 0.52 -7.40
CA ASN A 118 -4.81 1.97 -7.51
C ASN A 118 -5.11 2.63 -6.16
N MET A 119 -5.92 1.99 -5.29
CA MET A 119 -6.17 2.50 -3.93
C MET A 119 -4.89 2.52 -3.10
N ILE A 120 -4.12 1.43 -3.12
CA ILE A 120 -2.84 1.35 -2.39
C ILE A 120 -1.88 2.43 -2.88
N GLN A 121 -1.73 2.59 -4.20
CA GLN A 121 -0.82 3.60 -4.76
C GLN A 121 -1.27 5.03 -4.43
N LYS A 122 -2.57 5.31 -4.46
CA LYS A 122 -3.11 6.60 -4.07
C LYS A 122 -2.75 6.90 -2.61
N HIS A 123 -2.98 5.94 -1.71
CA HIS A 123 -2.64 6.09 -0.29
C HIS A 123 -1.15 6.33 -0.05
N VAL A 124 -0.26 5.60 -0.74
CA VAL A 124 1.20 5.84 -0.69
C VAL A 124 1.55 7.27 -1.11
N ARG A 125 0.90 7.82 -2.14
CA ARG A 125 1.13 9.20 -2.59
C ARG A 125 0.60 10.22 -1.57
N GLU A 126 -0.52 9.94 -0.91
CA GLU A 126 -1.14 10.82 0.08
C GLU A 126 -0.37 10.86 1.40
N ILE A 127 0.27 9.77 1.82
CA ILE A 127 1.11 9.72 3.02
C ILE A 127 2.45 10.44 2.82
N ARG A 128 3.01 10.47 1.61
CA ARG A 128 4.36 10.99 1.38
C ARG A 128 4.59 12.42 1.89
N PRO A 129 3.72 13.42 1.63
CA PRO A 129 3.88 14.76 2.19
C PRO A 129 3.89 14.79 3.72
N ARG A 130 3.09 13.93 4.36
CA ARG A 130 3.05 13.79 5.81
C ARG A 130 4.37 13.23 6.35
N ALA A 131 4.94 12.25 5.66
CA ALA A 131 6.27 11.68 5.94
C ALA A 131 7.37 12.75 5.85
N ASP A 132 7.33 13.56 4.80
CA ASP A 132 8.32 14.60 4.54
C ASP A 132 8.27 15.67 5.63
N LEU A 133 7.07 16.06 6.07
CA LEU A 133 6.88 16.97 7.21
C LEU A 133 7.39 16.34 8.51
N ALA A 134 7.04 15.07 8.79
CA ALA A 134 7.48 14.38 10.00
C ALA A 134 9.01 14.34 10.10
N ARG A 135 9.70 14.06 8.99
CA ARG A 135 11.16 14.08 8.90
C ARG A 135 11.74 15.48 9.06
N THR A 136 11.14 16.48 8.42
CA THR A 136 11.61 17.88 8.49
C THR A 136 11.56 18.44 9.92
N PHE A 137 10.52 18.07 10.69
CA PHE A 137 10.34 18.52 12.06
C PHE A 137 10.90 17.55 13.10
N ASP A 138 11.61 16.50 12.69
CA ASP A 138 12.20 15.49 13.59
C ASP A 138 11.15 14.93 14.57
N ILE A 139 9.96 14.61 14.04
CA ILE A 139 8.83 14.12 14.83
C ILE A 139 9.12 12.76 15.43
N PHE A 140 9.81 11.88 14.69
CA PHE A 140 10.09 10.50 15.10
C PHE A 140 11.53 10.35 15.58
N SER A 141 11.69 9.80 16.78
CA SER A 141 12.98 9.51 17.43
C SER A 141 13.50 8.09 17.13
N VAL A 142 13.11 7.51 15.98
CA VAL A 142 13.40 6.11 15.64
C VAL A 142 14.59 6.02 14.71
N GLU A 143 15.53 5.13 15.03
CA GLU A 143 16.63 4.78 14.13
C GLU A 143 16.23 3.58 13.26
N PHE A 144 16.32 3.74 11.94
CA PHE A 144 16.08 2.65 11.01
C PHE A 144 17.37 1.85 10.75
N SER A 145 17.23 0.54 10.64
CA SER A 145 18.34 -0.35 10.27
C SER A 145 18.94 -0.01 8.90
N HIS A 146 18.13 0.53 8.00
CA HIS A 146 18.60 1.03 6.71
C HIS A 146 17.80 2.28 6.29
N PRO A 147 18.47 3.41 6.03
CA PRO A 147 17.80 4.68 5.77
C PRO A 147 16.95 4.69 4.49
N GLU A 148 17.23 3.80 3.53
CA GLU A 148 16.46 3.72 2.28
C GLU A 148 15.18 2.87 2.38
N VAL A 149 15.05 1.98 3.38
CA VAL A 149 13.94 1.01 3.44
C VAL A 149 12.60 1.71 3.70
N PHE A 150 12.59 2.80 4.47
CA PHE A 150 11.38 3.51 4.87
C PHE A 150 11.27 4.93 4.28
N HIS A 151 12.23 5.33 3.44
CA HIS A 151 12.32 6.68 2.90
C HIS A 151 11.00 7.17 2.26
N ASP A 152 10.23 6.25 1.68
CA ASP A 152 9.00 6.57 0.97
C ASP A 152 7.72 6.04 1.68
N THR A 153 7.81 5.50 2.89
CA THR A 153 6.71 4.75 3.54
C THR A 153 5.97 5.50 4.65
N GLY A 154 6.23 6.79 4.88
CA GLY A 154 5.55 7.54 5.93
C GLY A 154 6.32 7.73 7.23
N PHE A 155 7.53 7.18 7.35
CA PHE A 155 8.32 7.10 8.57
C PHE A 155 9.74 7.62 8.35
#